data_AF-A0A840GKG1-F1
#
_entry.id   AF-A0A840GKG1-F1
#
_cell.length_a   1.000
_cell.length_b   1.000
_cell.length_c   1.000
_cell.angle_alpha   90.00
_cell.angle_beta   90.00
_cell.angle_gamma   90.00
#
_symmetry.space_group_name_H-M   'P 1'
#
loop_
_entity.id
_entity.type
_entity.pdbx_description
1 polymer ?
#
loop_
_entity_poly.entity_id
_entity_poly.type
_entity_poly.pdbx_seq_one_letter_code
_entity_poly.pdbx_strand_id
1 'polypeptide(L)'
;MHAELYTDGIEEITVSGTIVRVDLVSLSPTERDANNAPKRVFSQRLIFSVESFANSVDVMQKALQGLVDAGVVRKNPSVQSHNGASGIHDALAPNTRSLNVSSNFR
;
A
#
# COMPACT_ATOMS: atom_id res chain seq x y z
N MET A 1 -9.26 14.84 26.42
CA MET A 1 -9.54 14.06 25.20
C MET A 1 -8.52 14.43 24.16
N HIS A 2 -7.87 13.44 23.54
CA HIS A 2 -7.02 13.68 22.38
C HIS A 2 -7.90 13.75 21.14
N ALA A 3 -7.50 14.52 20.14
CA ALA A 3 -8.19 14.52 18.86
C ALA A 3 -7.99 13.16 18.18
N GLU A 4 -9.08 12.45 17.90
CA GLU A 4 -9.07 11.23 17.11
C GLU A 4 -9.35 11.58 15.64
N LEU A 5 -8.65 10.92 14.72
CA LEU A 5 -8.82 11.08 13.28
C LEU A 5 -9.40 9.78 12.69
N TYR A 6 -10.58 9.86 12.10
CA TYR A 6 -11.13 8.78 11.30
C TYR A 6 -10.60 8.84 9.86
N THR A 7 -10.08 7.72 9.37
CA THR A 7 -9.50 7.57 8.03
C THR A 7 -9.93 6.24 7.43
N ASP A 8 -10.08 6.18 6.11
CA ASP A 8 -10.44 4.95 5.40
C ASP A 8 -9.21 4.10 5.06
N GLY A 9 -8.03 4.72 4.99
CA GLY A 9 -6.78 3.98 4.85
C GLY A 9 -5.57 4.85 4.59
N ILE A 10 -4.55 4.19 4.04
CA ILE A 10 -3.29 4.79 3.58
C ILE A 10 -3.35 4.86 2.05
N GLU A 11 -3.09 6.03 1.49
CA GLU A 11 -2.97 6.25 0.04
C GLU A 11 -1.55 5.98 -0.45
N GLU A 12 -0.55 6.58 0.20
CA GLU A 12 0.85 6.47 -0.19
C GLU A 12 1.76 6.35 1.03
N ILE A 13 2.85 5.59 0.87
CA ILE A 13 4.00 5.59 1.78
C ILE A 13 5.23 6.01 0.98
N THR A 14 5.80 7.16 1.31
CA THR A 14 7.01 7.68 0.68
C THR A 14 8.18 7.62 1.65
N VAL A 15 9.30 7.02 1.23
CA VAL A 15 10.54 6.99 2.02
C VAL A 15 11.54 7.94 1.38
N SER A 16 12.15 8.81 2.17
CA SER A 16 13.15 9.77 1.68
C SER A 16 14.22 9.99 2.74
N GLY A 17 15.45 9.56 2.46
CA GLY A 17 16.54 9.60 3.44
C GLY A 17 16.17 8.83 4.71
N THR A 18 16.11 9.53 5.84
CA THR A 18 15.82 8.97 7.16
C THR A 18 14.37 9.15 7.61
N ILE A 19 13.49 9.66 6.74
CA ILE A 19 12.07 9.90 7.04
C ILE A 19 11.15 9.02 6.19
N VAL A 20 10.02 8.64 6.78
CA VAL A 20 8.91 7.94 6.12
C VAL A 20 7.66 8.80 6.26
N ARG A 21 7.01 9.10 5.14
CA ARG A 21 5.74 9.83 5.08
C ARG A 21 4.63 8.85 4.76
N VAL A 22 3.54 8.92 5.50
CA VAL A 22 2.35 8.09 5.29
C VAL A 22 1.17 9.01 5.09
N ASP A 23 0.56 8.95 3.92
CA ASP A 23 -0.61 9.76 3.58
C ASP A 23 -1.88 8.99 3.90
N LEU A 24 -2.65 9.53 4.83
CA LEU A 24 -3.96 9.05 5.21
C LEU A 24 -5.01 9.68 4.30
N VAL A 25 -6.00 8.89 3.92
CA VAL A 25 -7.04 9.28 2.99
C VAL A 25 -8.41 8.84 3.48
N SER A 26 -9.41 9.66 3.22
CA SER A 26 -10.82 9.34 3.46
C SER A 26 -11.62 9.42 2.16
N LEU A 27 -12.73 8.71 2.11
CA LEU A 27 -13.69 8.73 1.01
C LEU A 27 -14.65 9.91 1.20
N SER A 28 -14.78 10.74 0.18
CA SER A 28 -15.68 11.88 0.21
C SER A 28 -17.14 11.42 0.26
N PRO A 29 -17.95 11.92 1.21
CA PRO A 29 -19.37 11.60 1.25
C PRO A 29 -20.12 12.24 0.06
N THR A 30 -19.64 13.38 -0.44
CA THR A 30 -20.32 14.24 -1.41
C THR A 30 -19.70 14.22 -2.80
N GLU A 31 -18.38 14.03 -2.92
CA GLU A 31 -17.68 14.03 -4.20
C GLU A 31 -17.58 12.61 -4.79
N ARG A 32 -17.67 12.54 -6.13
CA ARG A 32 -17.57 11.30 -6.90
C ARG A 32 -16.53 11.45 -8.00
N ASP A 33 -15.89 10.35 -8.37
CA ASP A 33 -14.97 10.28 -9.50
C ASP A 33 -15.70 9.99 -10.83
N ALA A 34 -14.95 9.84 -11.92
CA ALA A 34 -15.49 9.56 -13.25
C ALA A 34 -16.24 8.22 -13.35
N ASN A 35 -15.99 7.29 -12.41
CA ASN A 35 -16.65 5.98 -12.34
C ASN A 35 -17.82 5.99 -11.34
N ASN A 36 -18.23 7.17 -10.86
CA ASN A 36 -19.26 7.36 -9.85
C ASN A 36 -18.93 6.72 -8.48
N ALA A 37 -17.64 6.49 -8.18
CA ALA A 37 -17.19 6.03 -6.86
C ALA A 37 -16.87 7.21 -5.94
N PRO A 38 -16.99 7.07 -4.59
CA PRO A 38 -16.55 8.10 -3.65
C PRO A 38 -15.11 8.52 -3.91
N LYS A 39 -14.89 9.82 -4.13
CA LYS A 39 -13.56 10.35 -4.39
C LYS A 39 -12.69 10.25 -3.14
N ARG A 40 -11.46 9.79 -3.30
CA ARG A 40 -10.43 9.81 -2.25
C ARG A 40 -9.96 11.23 -1.97
N VAL A 41 -9.90 11.61 -0.70
CA VAL A 41 -9.53 12.94 -0.22
C VAL A 41 -8.46 12.79 0.85
N PHE A 42 -7.34 13.47 0.65
CA PHE A 42 -6.25 13.53 1.63
C PHE A 42 -6.76 14.04 2.99
N SER A 43 -6.48 13.27 4.04
CA SER A 43 -6.91 13.57 5.41
C SER A 43 -5.76 14.11 6.24
N GLN A 44 -4.63 13.42 6.28
CA GLN A 44 -3.45 13.83 7.05
C GLN A 44 -2.19 13.09 6.60
N ARG A 45 -1.02 13.72 6.77
CA ARG A 45 0.29 13.08 6.58
C ARG A 45 0.93 12.79 7.93
N LEU A 46 1.23 11.52 8.19
CA LEU A 46 2.10 11.12 9.29
C LEU A 46 3.55 11.15 8.81
N ILE A 47 4.46 11.59 9.68
CA ILE A 47 5.89 11.60 9.40
C ILE A 47 6.60 10.83 10.51
N PHE A 48 7.25 9.74 10.12
CA PHE A 48 8.04 8.89 11.00
C PHE A 48 9.53 9.06 10.68
N SER A 49 10.38 8.79 11.67
CA SER A 49 11.74 8.31 11.37
C SER A 49 11.65 6.88 10.82
N VAL A 50 12.67 6.43 10.10
CA VAL A 50 12.74 5.03 9.60
C VAL A 50 12.62 4.02 10.75
N GLU A 51 13.28 4.27 11.88
CA GLU A 51 13.22 3.39 13.06
C GLU A 51 11.81 3.36 13.66
N SER A 52 11.19 4.53 13.85
CA SER A 52 9.83 4.61 14.40
C SER A 52 8.83 3.90 13.49
N PHE A 53 8.97 4.03 12.17
CA PHE A 53 8.12 3.33 11.21
C PHE A 53 8.25 1.81 11.33
N ALA A 54 9.48 1.28 11.40
CA ALA A 54 9.71 -0.16 11.56
C ALA A 54 9.07 -0.71 12.85
N ASN A 55 9.23 0.02 13.96
CA ASN A 55 8.60 -0.34 15.24
C ASN A 55 7.06 -0.31 15.14
N SER A 56 6.48 0.70 14.47
CA SER A 56 5.04 0.78 14.25
C SER A 56 4.52 -0.40 13.42
N VAL A 57 5.26 -0.81 12.38
CA VAL A 57 4.88 -1.94 11.52
C VAL A 57 4.83 -3.26 12.31
N ASP A 58 5.82 -3.52 13.18
CA ASP A 58 5.81 -4.72 14.03
C ASP A 58 4.56 -4.77 14.93
N VAL A 59 4.20 -3.66 15.56
CA VAL A 59 2.99 -3.57 16.39
C VAL A 59 1.73 -3.78 15.55
N MET A 60 1.63 -3.15 14.38
CA MET A 60 0.50 -3.32 13.47
C MET A 60 0.35 -4.76 12.96
N GLN A 61 1.46 -5.44 12.67
CA GLN A 61 1.45 -6.84 12.24
C GLN A 61 0.96 -7.78 13.34
N LYS A 62 1.42 -7.57 14.59
CA LYS A 62 0.94 -8.33 15.75
C LYS A 62 -0.55 -8.11 15.99
N ALA A 63 -1.02 -6.86 15.90
CA ALA A 63 -2.43 -6.53 16.01
C ALA A 63 -3.26 -7.21 14.91
N LEU A 64 -2.80 -7.16 13.65
CA LEU A 64 -3.44 -7.85 12.54
C LEU A 64 -3.50 -9.37 12.76
N GLN A 65 -2.43 -9.98 13.27
CA GLN A 65 -2.43 -11.41 13.57
C GLN A 65 -3.47 -11.76 14.63
N GLY A 66 -3.58 -10.96 15.71
CA GLY A 66 -4.62 -11.15 16.73
C GLY A 66 -6.04 -11.05 16.15
N LEU A 67 -6.29 -10.14 15.21
CA LEU A 67 -7.59 -10.04 14.53
C LEU A 67 -7.90 -11.25 13.64
N VAL A 68 -6.87 -11.86 13.05
CA VAL A 68 -7.00 -13.09 12.25
C VAL A 68 -7.30 -14.28 13.14
N ASP A 69 -6.58 -14.42 14.24
CA ASP A 69 -6.76 -15.53 15.19
C ASP A 69 -8.15 -15.49 15.84
N ALA A 70 -8.68 -14.29 16.08
CA ALA A 70 -10.04 -14.06 16.54
C ALA A 70 -11.12 -14.29 15.46
N GLY A 71 -10.73 -14.55 14.20
CA GLY A 71 -11.64 -14.77 13.08
C GLY A 71 -12.34 -13.50 12.54
N VAL A 72 -11.95 -12.32 13.02
CA VAL A 72 -12.52 -11.02 12.59
C VAL A 72 -12.03 -10.64 11.20
N VAL A 73 -10.75 -10.90 10.91
CA VAL A 73 -10.12 -10.63 9.61
C VAL A 73 -9.73 -11.94 8.95
N ARG A 74 -10.06 -12.10 7.66
CA ARG A 74 -9.51 -13.18 6.84
C ARG A 74 -8.36 -12.64 6.01
N LYS A 75 -7.17 -13.22 6.17
CA LYS A 75 -6.08 -13.00 5.21
C LYS A 75 -6.50 -13.65 3.89
N ASN A 76 -6.69 -12.85 2.85
CA ASN A 76 -6.76 -13.41 1.52
C ASN A 76 -5.39 -14.04 1.22
N PRO A 77 -5.32 -15.32 0.80
CA PRO A 77 -4.07 -15.87 0.32
C PRO A 77 -3.64 -14.99 -0.85
N SER A 78 -2.48 -14.37 -0.73
CA SER A 78 -1.88 -13.58 -1.79
C SER A 78 -2.01 -14.34 -3.10
N VAL A 79 -2.55 -13.69 -4.14
CA VAL A 79 -2.41 -14.15 -5.52
C VAL A 79 -0.92 -14.36 -5.74
N GLN A 80 -0.51 -15.62 -5.67
CA GLN A 80 0.84 -16.08 -5.94
C GLN A 80 1.10 -15.69 -7.39
N SER A 81 1.88 -14.62 -7.58
CA SER A 81 2.39 -14.25 -8.89
C SER A 81 3.16 -15.47 -9.40
N HIS A 82 2.52 -16.24 -10.29
CA HIS A 82 3.12 -17.40 -10.94
C HIS A 82 4.15 -16.88 -11.94
N ASN A 83 5.35 -16.59 -11.44
CA ASN A 83 6.51 -16.37 -12.29
C ASN A 83 7.49 -17.52 -12.09
N GLY A 84 7.52 -18.43 -13.07
CA GLY A 84 8.73 -19.14 -13.47
C GLY A 84 8.73 -20.66 -13.31
N ALA A 85 8.19 -21.36 -14.32
CA ALA A 85 8.90 -22.45 -15.02
C ALA A 85 8.00 -23.02 -16.14
N SER A 86 8.12 -22.50 -17.35
CA SER A 86 7.77 -23.26 -18.55
C SER A 86 8.85 -23.01 -19.59
N GLY A 87 9.48 -24.11 -19.99
CA GLY A 87 10.63 -24.13 -20.87
C GLY A 87 10.31 -23.52 -22.24
N ILE A 88 11.25 -22.67 -22.65
CA ILE A 88 11.79 -22.49 -24.01
C ILE A 88 11.00 -23.20 -25.12
N HIS A 89 10.17 -22.43 -25.82
CA HIS A 89 9.97 -22.63 -27.26
C HIS A 89 10.11 -21.29 -27.98
N ASP A 90 11.14 -21.29 -28.81
CA ASP A 90 11.65 -20.27 -29.71
C ASP A 90 10.56 -19.78 -30.69
N ALA A 91 10.28 -18.46 -30.70
CA ALA A 91 9.61 -17.78 -31.81
C ALA A 91 9.76 -16.25 -31.72
N LEU A 92 10.52 -15.72 -32.67
CA LEU A 92 10.77 -14.32 -33.02
C LEU A 92 9.53 -13.39 -33.00
N ALA A 93 9.57 -12.32 -32.20
CA ALA A 93 8.87 -11.05 -32.47
C ALA A 93 9.46 -9.89 -31.64
N PRO A 94 9.72 -8.70 -32.22
CA PRO A 94 10.16 -7.53 -31.46
C PRO A 94 8.93 -6.81 -30.91
N ASN A 95 8.69 -6.87 -29.60
CA ASN A 95 7.74 -5.97 -28.98
C ASN A 95 8.32 -5.38 -27.69
N THR A 96 8.42 -4.06 -27.71
CA THR A 96 8.99 -3.15 -26.73
C THR A 96 8.40 -3.38 -25.34
N ARG A 97 9.22 -3.85 -24.40
CA ARG A 97 8.89 -3.91 -22.97
C ARG A 97 8.96 -2.50 -22.39
N SER A 98 7.82 -1.87 -22.10
CA SER A 98 7.79 -0.73 -21.18
C SER A 98 7.85 -1.24 -19.74
N LEU A 99 9.06 -1.33 -19.20
CA LEU A 99 9.32 -1.55 -17.78
C LEU A 99 8.89 -0.28 -17.02
N ASN A 100 7.78 -0.36 -16.28
CA ASN A 100 7.36 0.71 -15.38
C ASN A 100 8.12 0.62 -14.05
N VAL A 101 9.39 1.01 -14.06
CA VAL A 101 10.21 1.19 -12.86
C VAL A 101 10.88 2.55 -12.97
N SER A 102 10.56 3.48 -12.05
CA SER A 102 11.25 4.75 -11.94
C SER A 102 12.61 4.57 -11.25
N SER A 103 13.69 4.91 -11.95
CA SER A 103 15.07 4.80 -11.48
C SER A 103 15.46 5.99 -10.60
N ASN A 104 15.12 5.96 -9.31
CA ASN A 104 15.63 6.92 -8.31
C ASN A 104 16.48 6.24 -7.23
N PHE A 105 17.46 5.44 -7.65
CA PHE A 105 18.56 5.00 -6.80
C PHE A 105 19.86 5.64 -7.29
N ARG A 106 20.30 6.69 -6.60
CA ARG A 106 21.70 7.15 -6.56
C ARG A 106 22.03 7.52 -5.13
#